data_AF-A0AAW5N1V6-F1
#
_entry.id   AF-A0AAW5N1V6-F1
#
_cell.length_a   1.000
_cell.length_b   1.000
_cell.length_c   1.000
_cell.angle_alpha   90.00
_cell.angle_beta   90.00
_cell.angle_gamma   90.00
#
_symmetry.space_group_name_H-M   'P 1'
#
loop_
_entity.id
_entity.type
_entity.pdbx_description
1 polymer ?
#
loop_
_entity_poly.entity_id
_entity_poly.type
_entity_poly.pdbx_seq_one_letter_code
_entity_poly.pdbx_strand_id
1 'polypeptide(L)'
;SMSTLGNAWVDLLRITLWVLVPVALLIALFFIQQGALQNFLPYQAVNTVEGAQQLLPMGPVASQEAIKMLGTNGGGFFNANSSHPFENPTALTNFVQMLAI
;
A
#
# COMPACT_ATOMS: atom_id res chain seq x y z
N SER A 1 -26.83 35.64 3.62
CA SER A 1 -25.81 35.25 2.63
C SER A 1 -25.12 33.97 3.12
N MET A 2 -25.39 32.82 2.48
CA MET A 2 -24.74 31.53 2.79
C MET A 2 -23.79 31.09 1.66
N SER A 3 -23.25 32.03 0.88
CA SER A 3 -22.39 31.75 -0.28
C SER A 3 -20.94 31.40 0.08
N THR A 4 -20.59 31.31 1.36
CA THR A 4 -19.24 31.05 1.86
C THR A 4 -19.09 29.75 2.63
N LEU A 5 -20.18 29.00 2.89
CA LEU A 5 -20.08 27.69 3.54
C LEU A 5 -19.71 26.63 2.49
N GLY A 6 -18.56 25.99 2.68
CA GLY A 6 -18.09 24.87 1.84
C GLY A 6 -18.98 23.63 1.94
N ASN A 7 -18.68 22.61 1.13
CA ASN A 7 -19.43 21.35 1.12
C ASN A 7 -18.47 20.20 1.44
N ALA A 8 -18.58 19.68 2.67
CA ALA A 8 -17.73 18.60 3.16
C ALA A 8 -17.74 17.36 2.26
N TRP A 9 -18.88 16.98 1.68
CA TRP A 9 -18.97 15.83 0.78
C TRP A 9 -18.23 16.06 -0.53
N VAL A 10 -18.33 17.27 -1.08
CA VAL A 10 -17.60 17.68 -2.28
C VAL A 10 -16.10 17.74 -2.00
N ASP A 11 -15.71 18.27 -0.84
CA ASP A 11 -14.31 18.42 -0.46
C ASP A 11 -13.67 17.05 -0.17
N LEU A 12 -14.38 16.12 0.48
CA LEU A 12 -13.93 14.74 0.67
C LEU A 12 -13.68 14.04 -0.68
N LEU A 13 -14.61 14.15 -1.62
CA LEU A 13 -14.43 13.60 -2.97
C LEU A 13 -13.23 14.23 -3.68
N ARG A 14 -13.08 15.56 -3.60
CA ARG A 14 -11.99 16.27 -4.25
C ARG A 14 -10.64 15.91 -3.67
N ILE A 15 -10.50 15.89 -2.33
CA ILE A 15 -9.25 15.52 -1.67
C ILE A 15 -8.89 14.07 -2.00
N THR A 16 -9.87 13.16 -1.96
CA THR A 16 -9.63 11.75 -2.27
C THR A 16 -9.14 11.58 -3.72
N LEU A 17 -9.85 12.14 -4.69
CA LEU A 17 -9.56 11.91 -6.11
C LEU A 17 -8.39 12.73 -6.63
N TRP A 18 -8.20 13.97 -6.16
CA TRP A 18 -7.22 14.90 -6.71
C TRP A 18 -5.96 15.06 -5.87
N VAL A 19 -5.96 14.58 -4.62
CA VAL A 19 -4.79 14.63 -3.74
C VAL A 19 -4.35 13.24 -3.32
N LEU A 20 -5.21 12.48 -2.63
CA LEU A 20 -4.83 11.20 -2.04
C LEU A 20 -4.54 10.14 -3.10
N VAL A 21 -5.39 9.97 -4.12
CA VAL A 21 -5.16 8.98 -5.19
C VAL A 21 -3.88 9.27 -5.99
N PRO A 22 -3.61 10.51 -6.46
CA PRO A 22 -2.36 10.81 -7.16
C PRO A 22 -1.11 10.59 -6.30
N VAL A 23 -1.14 11.00 -5.02
CA VAL A 23 -0.01 10.78 -4.11
C VAL A 23 0.18 9.28 -3.83
N ALA A 24 -0.90 8.54 -3.60
CA ALA A 24 -0.86 7.09 -3.40
C ALA A 24 -0.29 6.38 -4.63
N LEU A 25 -0.62 6.82 -5.85
CA LEU A 25 -0.07 6.25 -7.08
C LEU A 25 1.45 6.42 -7.14
N LEU A 26 1.96 7.61 -6.82
CA LEU A 26 3.41 7.87 -6.81
C LEU A 26 4.14 7.00 -5.77
N ILE A 27 3.58 6.89 -4.56
CA ILE A 27 4.13 6.03 -3.50
C ILE A 27 4.08 4.55 -3.91
N ALA A 28 2.98 4.10 -4.53
CA ALA A 28 2.86 2.72 -5.01
C ALA A 28 3.90 2.39 -6.07
N LEU A 29 4.12 3.28 -7.05
CA LEU A 29 5.17 3.10 -8.07
C LEU A 29 6.56 3.05 -7.44
N PHE A 30 6.81 3.88 -6.42
CA PHE A 30 8.05 3.82 -5.65
C PHE A 30 8.19 2.47 -4.92
N PHE A 31 7.15 1.97 -4.24
CA PHE A 31 7.20 0.66 -3.58
C PHE A 31 7.40 -0.49 -4.55
N ILE A 32 6.77 -0.46 -5.72
CA ILE A 32 7.02 -1.44 -6.80
C ILE A 32 8.50 -1.42 -7.21
N GLN A 33 9.06 -0.22 -7.40
CA GLN A 33 10.48 -0.06 -7.74
C GLN A 33 11.42 -0.55 -6.64
N GLN A 34 10.99 -0.53 -5.38
CA GLN A 34 11.74 -1.08 -4.25
C GLN A 34 11.50 -2.58 -3.99
N GLY A 35 10.65 -3.24 -4.79
CA GLY A 35 10.43 -4.69 -4.75
C GLY A 35 9.19 -5.14 -3.96
N ALA A 36 8.30 -4.23 -3.57
CA ALA A 36 7.00 -4.61 -3.02
C ALA A 36 6.16 -5.27 -4.11
N LEU A 37 5.37 -6.28 -3.74
CA LEU A 37 4.60 -7.04 -4.72
C LEU A 37 3.49 -6.19 -5.36
N GLN A 38 3.31 -6.34 -6.67
CA GLN A 38 2.16 -5.80 -7.38
C GLN A 38 1.77 -6.74 -8.53
N ASN A 39 0.90 -7.71 -8.23
CA ASN A 39 0.37 -8.64 -9.22
C ASN A 39 -1.02 -9.15 -8.81
N PHE A 40 -1.67 -9.93 -9.68
CA PHE A 40 -2.96 -10.59 -9.39
C PHE A 40 -2.83 -12.12 -9.43
N LEU A 41 -1.64 -12.64 -9.13
CA LEU A 41 -1.40 -14.07 -9.16
C LEU A 41 -2.03 -14.75 -7.93
N PRO A 42 -2.47 -16.01 -8.05
CA PRO A 42 -2.78 -16.82 -6.89
C PRO A 42 -1.51 -17.09 -6.06
N TYR A 43 -1.68 -17.58 -4.84
CA TYR A 43 -0.56 -17.97 -3.98
C TYR A 43 0.28 -19.03 -4.69
N GLN A 44 1.60 -18.85 -4.67
CA GLN A 44 2.52 -19.71 -5.39
C GLN A 44 3.11 -20.75 -4.46
N ALA A 45 2.95 -22.04 -4.80
CA ALA A 45 3.65 -23.11 -4.14
C ALA A 45 5.12 -23.14 -4.60
N VAL A 46 6.04 -23.06 -3.66
CA VAL A 46 7.48 -23.14 -3.90
C VAL A 46 8.08 -24.27 -3.08
N ASN A 47 9.05 -24.98 -3.66
CA ASN A 47 9.86 -25.94 -2.92
C ASN A 47 11.05 -25.19 -2.32
N THR A 48 11.21 -25.29 -1.00
CA THR A 48 12.34 -24.66 -0.30
C THR A 48 13.62 -25.46 -0.52
N VAL A 49 14.76 -24.88 -0.15
CA VAL A 49 16.07 -25.56 -0.26
C VAL A 49 16.17 -26.79 0.65
N GLU A 50 15.35 -26.84 1.71
CA GLU A 50 15.21 -27.98 2.61
C GLU A 50 14.24 -29.07 2.08
N GLY A 51 13.63 -28.85 0.91
CA GLY A 51 12.70 -29.78 0.28
C GLY A 51 11.26 -29.72 0.81
N ALA A 52 10.93 -28.74 1.66
CA ALA A 52 9.56 -28.50 2.12
C ALA A 52 8.76 -27.69 1.08
N GLN A 53 7.43 -27.84 1.06
CA GLN A 53 6.56 -26.94 0.29
C GLN A 53 6.11 -25.75 1.13
N GLN A 54 6.25 -24.55 0.58
CA GLN A 54 5.73 -23.31 1.15
C GLN A 54 4.81 -22.62 0.16
N LEU A 55 3.74 -22.00 0.66
CA LEU A 55 2.89 -21.12 -0.12
C LEU A 55 3.35 -19.67 0.07
N LEU A 56 3.79 -19.03 -1.00
CA LEU A 56 4.12 -17.62 -1.02
C LEU A 56 2.86 -16.80 -1.35
N PRO A 57 2.50 -15.84 -0.49
CA PRO A 57 1.35 -15.01 -0.76
C PRO A 57 1.66 -14.02 -1.88
N MET A 58 0.65 -13.73 -2.70
CA MET A 58 0.73 -12.87 -3.88
C MET A 58 -0.37 -11.82 -3.82
N GLY A 59 -0.26 -10.76 -4.62
CA GLY A 59 -1.31 -9.74 -4.70
C GLY A 59 -0.84 -8.32 -5.04
N PRO A 60 -1.79 -7.37 -5.12
CA PRO A 60 -1.54 -5.97 -5.46
C PRO A 60 -1.04 -5.17 -4.24
N VAL A 61 -0.01 -5.67 -3.55
CA VAL A 61 0.44 -5.19 -2.23
C VAL A 61 0.84 -3.72 -2.25
N ALA A 62 1.72 -3.30 -3.16
CA ALA A 62 2.26 -1.94 -3.19
C ALA A 62 1.16 -0.86 -3.24
N SER A 63 0.15 -1.06 -4.10
CA SER A 63 -0.99 -0.15 -4.22
C SER A 63 -1.86 -0.08 -2.96
N GLN A 64 -2.08 -1.22 -2.30
CA GLN A 64 -2.86 -1.29 -1.06
C GLN A 64 -2.10 -0.66 0.11
N GLU A 65 -0.80 -0.92 0.18
CA GLU A 65 0.09 -0.36 1.20
C GLU A 65 0.20 1.17 1.10
N ALA A 66 0.32 1.72 -0.11
CA ALA A 66 0.37 3.18 -0.30
C ALA A 66 -0.88 3.88 0.24
N ILE A 67 -2.07 3.37 -0.08
CA ILE A 67 -3.35 3.91 0.43
C ILE A 67 -3.46 3.71 1.93
N LYS A 68 -3.07 2.54 2.43
CA LYS A 68 -3.13 2.22 3.85
C LYS A 68 -2.27 3.17 4.68
N MET A 69 -1.03 3.43 4.27
CA MET A 69 -0.13 4.29 5.02
C MET A 69 -0.71 5.72 5.08
N LEU A 70 -1.07 6.30 3.93
CA LEU A 70 -1.68 7.64 3.86
C LEU A 70 -2.98 7.78 4.65
N GLY A 71 -3.78 6.71 4.71
CA GLY A 71 -5.03 6.67 5.46
C GLY A 71 -4.86 6.21 6.91
N THR A 72 -3.67 5.79 7.34
CA THR A 72 -3.40 5.16 8.64
C THR A 72 -4.33 3.97 8.95
N ASN A 73 -4.72 3.21 7.92
CA ASN A 73 -5.84 2.25 7.98
C ASN A 73 -5.53 0.92 8.71
N GLY A 74 -4.31 0.71 9.21
CA GLY A 74 -3.90 -0.50 9.94
C GLY A 74 -4.01 -1.82 9.13
N GLY A 75 -3.69 -2.95 9.76
CA GLY A 75 -3.85 -4.29 9.15
C GLY A 75 -2.77 -4.65 8.13
N GLY A 76 -2.64 -3.93 7.01
CA GLY A 76 -1.76 -4.35 5.90
C GLY A 76 -2.38 -5.44 5.04
N PHE A 77 -1.94 -5.56 3.80
CA PHE A 77 -2.41 -6.59 2.87
C PHE A 77 -2.24 -8.01 3.43
N PHE A 78 -1.18 -8.26 4.21
CA PHE A 78 -0.94 -9.56 4.86
C PHE A 78 -1.30 -9.59 6.35
N ASN A 79 -2.09 -8.63 6.83
CA ASN A 79 -2.45 -8.47 8.25
C ASN A 79 -1.23 -8.36 9.20
N ALA A 80 -0.10 -7.83 8.70
CA ALA A 80 1.17 -7.74 9.42
C ALA A 80 1.60 -6.29 9.70
N ASN A 81 0.72 -5.30 9.49
CA ASN A 81 1.01 -3.87 9.69
C ASN A 81 2.31 -3.41 9.00
N SER A 82 2.48 -3.78 7.72
CA SER A 82 3.68 -3.53 6.91
C SER A 82 4.94 -4.29 7.33
N SER A 83 4.92 -5.14 8.36
CA SER A 83 6.12 -5.87 8.78
C SER A 83 6.47 -7.04 7.84
N HIS A 84 5.59 -7.40 6.91
CA HIS A 84 5.86 -8.46 5.96
C HIS A 84 6.88 -8.00 4.90
N PRO A 85 7.89 -8.81 4.54
CA PRO A 85 8.92 -8.42 3.55
C PRO A 85 8.37 -8.02 2.17
N PHE A 86 7.22 -8.56 1.77
CA PHE A 86 6.55 -8.19 0.51
C PHE A 86 5.78 -6.86 0.58
N GLU A 87 5.53 -6.32 1.78
CA GLU A 87 4.95 -4.99 2.01
C GLU A 87 6.04 -3.92 2.21
N ASN A 88 7.13 -4.28 2.88
CA ASN A 88 8.21 -3.38 3.25
C ASN A 88 9.59 -4.02 3.02
N PRO A 89 10.03 -4.11 1.75
CA PRO A 89 11.21 -4.89 1.36
C PRO A 89 12.55 -4.27 1.77
N THR A 90 12.61 -2.96 2.05
CA THR A 90 13.87 -2.25 2.28
C THR A 90 13.78 -1.24 3.43
N ALA A 91 14.94 -0.81 3.95
CA ALA A 91 15.00 0.28 4.92
C ALA A 91 14.45 1.61 4.35
N LEU A 92 14.58 1.82 3.04
CA LEU A 92 14.09 3.03 2.39
C LEU A 92 12.56 3.01 2.24
N THR A 93 11.96 1.86 1.88
CA THR A 93 10.49 1.72 1.91
C THR A 93 9.96 1.98 3.31
N ASN A 94 10.65 1.48 4.34
CA ASN A 94 10.25 1.71 5.72
C ASN A 94 10.28 3.20 6.08
N PHE A 95 11.35 3.92 5.69
CA PHE A 95 11.45 5.35 5.92
C PHE A 95 10.31 6.12 5.24
N VAL A 96 10.01 5.83 3.98
CA VAL A 96 8.91 6.47 3.25
C VAL A 96 7.56 6.14 3.88
N GLN A 97 7.35 4.90 4.33
CA GLN A 97 6.14 4.50 5.06
C GLN A 97 5.97 5.31 6.36
N MET A 98 7.04 5.62 7.09
CA MET A 98 6.99 6.46 8.30
C MET A 98 6.71 7.94 8.02
N LEU A 99 7.00 8.43 6.81
CA LEU A 99 6.59 9.78 6.39
C LEU A 99 5.14 9.85 5.93
N ALA A 100 4.55 8.69 5.61
CA ALA A 100 3.22 8.58 5.05
C ALA A 100 2.13 8.31 6.11
N ILE A 101 2.47 8.22 7.40
CA ILE A 101 1.52 8.18 8.53
C ILE A 101 1.26 9.58 9.08
#